data_AF-A0A830ES57-F1
#
_entry.id   AF-A0A830ES57-F1
#
_cell.length_a   1.000
_cell.length_b   1.000
_cell.length_c   1.000
_cell.angle_alpha   90.00
_cell.angle_beta   90.00
_cell.angle_gamma   90.00
#
_symmetry.space_group_name_H-M   'P 1'
#
loop_
_entity.id
_entity.type
_entity.pdbx_description
1 polymer ?
#
loop_
_entity_poly.entity_id
_entity_poly.type
_entity_poly.pdbx_seq_one_letter_code
_entity_poly.pdbx_strand_id
1 'polypeptide(L)'
;MNHVPDPVLAAIDGLGRSILVDDPTTLDQRLRSDFRVRIGCDPTALDAGTASVAFRLEHGTPAPTLRGHGSFVATVVDGVDSRLREWGIEPPDAYTHRGADDGWQIYAGRAALP
;
A
#
# COMPACT_ATOMS: atom_id res chain seq x y z
N MET A 1 4.37 -16.00 -12.87
CA MET A 1 4.11 -14.58 -13.16
C MET A 1 3.02 -14.14 -12.21
N ASN A 2 3.39 -13.60 -11.03
CA ASN A 2 2.41 -13.15 -10.04
C ASN A 2 1.99 -11.74 -10.44
N HIS A 3 0.80 -11.60 -11.01
CA HIS A 3 0.31 -10.33 -11.50
C HIS A 3 -0.43 -9.59 -10.38
N VAL A 4 -0.11 -8.32 -10.18
CA VAL A 4 -0.97 -7.42 -9.38
C VAL A 4 -2.27 -7.25 -10.14
N PRO A 5 -3.45 -7.48 -9.55
CA PRO A 5 -4.71 -7.38 -10.28
C PRO A 5 -4.88 -5.99 -10.90
N ASP A 6 -5.27 -5.93 -12.18
CA ASP A 6 -5.52 -4.69 -12.94
C ASP A 6 -6.38 -3.64 -12.21
N PRO A 7 -7.47 -3.98 -11.49
CA PRO A 7 -8.23 -2.98 -10.75
C PRO A 7 -7.41 -2.27 -9.67
N VAL A 8 -6.38 -2.91 -9.13
CA VAL A 8 -5.49 -2.30 -8.13
C VAL A 8 -4.55 -1.32 -8.79
N LEU A 9 -4.00 -1.65 -9.96
CA LEU A 9 -3.16 -0.72 -10.72
C LEU A 9 -3.97 0.52 -11.14
N ALA A 10 -5.16 0.31 -11.68
CA ALA A 10 -6.06 1.40 -12.07
C ALA A 10 -6.46 2.30 -10.88
N ALA A 11 -6.64 1.72 -9.69
CA ALA A 11 -6.92 2.50 -8.50
C ALA A 11 -5.69 3.32 -8.06
N ILE A 12 -4.47 2.75 -8.13
CA ILE A 12 -3.23 3.49 -7.84
C ILE A 12 -3.06 4.66 -8.81
N ASP A 13 -3.41 4.48 -10.09
CA ASP A 13 -3.43 5.58 -11.06
C ASP A 13 -4.43 6.69 -10.70
N GLY A 14 -5.62 6.32 -10.24
CA GLY A 14 -6.60 7.28 -9.74
C GLY A 14 -6.10 8.03 -8.50
N LEU A 15 -5.41 7.34 -7.60
CA LEU A 15 -4.79 7.94 -6.42
C LEU A 15 -3.66 8.91 -6.80
N GLY A 16 -2.73 8.48 -7.65
CA GLY A 16 -1.63 9.33 -8.13
C GLY A 16 -2.15 10.61 -8.78
N ARG A 17 -3.22 10.49 -9.58
CA ARG A 17 -3.91 11.66 -10.14
C ARG A 17 -4.54 12.57 -9.08
N SER A 18 -5.09 12.01 -8.01
CA SER A 18 -5.72 12.77 -6.92
C SER A 18 -4.66 13.55 -6.11
N ILE A 19 -3.49 12.95 -5.89
CA ILE A 19 -2.34 13.60 -5.25
C ILE A 19 -1.88 14.83 -6.05
N LEU A 20 -1.82 14.73 -7.39
CA LEU A 20 -1.45 15.86 -8.24
C LEU A 20 -2.39 17.07 -8.16
N VAL A 21 -3.63 16.86 -7.71
CA VAL A 21 -4.62 17.94 -7.53
C VAL A 21 -4.85 18.29 -6.06
N ASP A 22 -3.97 17.81 -5.16
CA ASP A 22 -4.06 17.98 -3.71
C ASP A 22 -5.40 17.53 -3.11
N ASP A 23 -6.01 16.50 -3.70
CA ASP A 23 -7.30 15.97 -3.24
C ASP A 23 -7.10 14.85 -2.20
N PRO A 24 -7.65 14.99 -0.97
CA PRO A 24 -7.52 13.98 0.05
C PRO A 24 -8.35 12.74 -0.32
N THR A 25 -7.67 11.72 -0.81
CA THR A 25 -8.28 10.47 -1.23
C THR A 25 -7.77 9.29 -0.39
N THR A 26 -8.70 8.39 -0.05
CA THR A 26 -8.37 7.07 0.51
C THR A 26 -8.65 6.00 -0.53
N LEU A 27 -7.61 5.26 -0.89
CA LEU A 27 -7.72 4.05 -1.69
C LEU A 27 -7.82 2.86 -0.74
N ASP A 28 -8.87 2.05 -0.85
CA ASP A 28 -8.97 0.72 -0.22
C ASP A 28 -9.26 -0.28 -1.33
N GLN A 29 -8.29 -1.15 -1.60
CA GLN A 29 -8.38 -2.11 -2.69
C GLN A 29 -8.06 -3.52 -2.22
N ARG A 30 -8.78 -4.46 -2.81
CA ARG A 30 -8.60 -5.88 -2.55
C ARG A 30 -7.68 -6.49 -3.59
N LEU A 31 -6.52 -6.97 -3.15
CA LEU A 31 -5.58 -7.73 -3.98
C LEU A 31 -6.02 -9.20 -4.08
N ARG A 32 -6.49 -9.77 -2.97
CA ARG A 32 -7.04 -11.12 -2.85
C ARG A 32 -8.06 -11.17 -1.71
N SER A 33 -8.84 -12.25 -1.60
CA SER A 33 -9.80 -12.42 -0.48
C SER A 33 -9.15 -12.19 0.89
N ASP A 34 -7.91 -12.66 1.03
CA ASP A 34 -7.07 -12.60 2.23
C ASP A 34 -6.00 -11.49 2.19
N PHE A 35 -5.97 -10.63 1.17
CA PHE A 35 -4.94 -9.60 1.05
C PHE A 35 -5.51 -8.28 0.52
N ARG A 36 -5.30 -7.20 1.28
CA ARG A 36 -5.77 -5.86 0.95
C ARG A 36 -4.66 -4.83 1.06
N VAL A 37 -4.79 -3.78 0.25
CA VAL A 37 -3.97 -2.58 0.34
C VAL A 37 -4.89 -1.39 0.59
N ARG A 38 -4.45 -0.52 1.48
CA ARG A 38 -5.09 0.75 1.78
C ARG A 38 -4.04 1.85 1.74
N ILE A 39 -4.30 2.89 0.97
CA ILE A 39 -3.43 4.06 0.89
C ILE A 39 -4.27 5.26 1.30
N GLY A 40 -3.89 5.90 2.39
CA GLY A 40 -4.51 7.11 2.90
C GLY A 40 -3.65 8.32 2.58
N CYS A 41 -4.22 9.27 1.83
CA CYS A 41 -3.68 10.60 1.65
C CYS A 41 -4.60 11.58 2.39
N ASP A 42 -4.42 11.67 3.72
CA ASP A 42 -5.11 12.67 4.53
C ASP A 42 -4.53 14.07 4.23
N PRO A 43 -5.30 15.15 4.40
CA PRO A 43 -4.83 16.51 4.10
C PRO A 43 -3.56 16.90 4.88
N THR A 44 -3.41 16.41 6.11
CA THR A 44 -2.19 16.60 6.91
C THR A 44 -0.99 15.83 6.35
N ALA A 45 -1.23 14.67 5.74
CA ALA A 45 -0.17 13.87 5.13
C ALA A 45 0.29 14.51 3.81
N LEU A 46 -0.66 15.00 3.01
CA LEU A 46 -0.40 15.78 1.80
C LEU A 46 0.43 17.03 2.10
N ASP A 47 0.05 17.83 3.10
CA ASP A 47 0.81 19.02 3.56
C ASP A 47 2.24 18.66 4.01
N ALA A 48 2.41 17.50 4.66
CA ALA A 48 3.71 16.99 5.06
C ALA A 48 4.51 16.32 3.92
N GLY A 49 3.95 16.22 2.70
CA GLY A 49 4.57 15.53 1.56
C GLY A 49 4.69 14.01 1.79
N THR A 50 3.73 13.39 2.45
CA THR A 50 3.75 11.94 2.76
C THR A 50 2.39 11.28 2.53
N ALA A 51 2.40 9.97 2.28
CA ALA A 51 1.19 9.15 2.22
C ALA A 51 1.32 7.92 3.12
N SER A 52 0.23 7.52 3.77
CA SER A 52 0.20 6.31 4.60
C SER A 52 -0.21 5.12 3.76
N VAL A 53 0.68 4.15 3.62
CA VAL A 53 0.40 2.90 2.89
C VAL A 53 0.32 1.77 3.91
N ALA A 54 -0.82 1.09 3.94
CA ALA A 54 -1.12 0.00 4.86
C ALA A 54 -1.62 -1.23 4.09
N PHE A 55 -1.00 -2.36 4.35
CA PHE A 55 -1.40 -3.66 3.85
C PHE A 55 -2.04 -4.46 4.97
N ARG A 56 -3.08 -5.22 4.63
CA ARG A 56 -3.77 -6.12 5.56
C ARG A 56 -3.75 -7.52 5.01
N LEU A 57 -3.24 -8.48 5.78
CA LEU A 57 -3.28 -9.90 5.45
C LEU A 57 -4.17 -10.64 6.43
N GLU A 58 -5.19 -11.31 5.90
CA GLU A 58 -6.03 -12.23 6.66
C GLU A 58 -5.23 -13.51 6.88
N HIS A 59 -4.94 -13.81 8.15
CA HIS A 59 -4.27 -15.05 8.55
C HIS A 59 -2.89 -15.33 7.90
N GLY A 60 -1.87 -14.72 8.51
CA GLY A 60 -0.49 -15.21 8.47
C GLY A 60 0.11 -15.08 9.87
N THR A 61 1.01 -15.99 10.26
CA THR A 61 1.87 -15.79 11.45
C THR A 61 2.56 -14.43 11.29
N PRO A 62 2.50 -13.52 12.27
CA PRO A 62 3.05 -12.18 12.13
C PRO A 62 4.55 -12.26 11.86
N ALA A 63 4.94 -11.93 10.64
CA ALA A 63 6.31 -11.61 10.30
C ALA A 63 6.61 -10.16 10.71
N PRO A 64 7.89 -9.80 10.99
CA PRO A 64 8.25 -8.42 11.33
C PRO A 64 7.97 -7.45 10.18
N THR A 65 8.04 -7.93 8.93
CA THR A 65 7.76 -7.14 7.72
C THR A 65 6.84 -7.89 6.78
N LEU A 66 6.09 -7.13 5.98
CA LEU A 66 5.14 -7.66 4.99
C LEU A 66 5.79 -8.64 4.01
N ARG A 67 6.99 -8.29 3.51
CA ARG A 67 7.75 -9.12 2.57
C ARG A 67 8.27 -10.42 3.19
N GLY A 68 8.29 -10.52 4.52
CA GLY A 68 8.65 -11.75 5.24
C GLY A 68 7.62 -12.88 5.13
N HIS A 69 6.41 -12.62 4.63
CA HIS A 69 5.36 -13.63 4.45
C HIS A 69 5.56 -14.54 3.24
N GLY A 70 6.49 -14.22 2.33
CA GLY A 70 6.87 -15.08 1.21
C GLY A 70 6.90 -14.38 -0.13
N SER A 71 7.40 -15.10 -1.15
CA SER A 71 7.69 -14.55 -2.48
C SER A 71 6.46 -13.95 -3.17
N PHE A 72 5.27 -14.52 -2.95
CA PHE A 72 4.03 -13.98 -3.54
C PHE A 72 3.72 -12.57 -3.04
N VAL A 73 3.69 -12.39 -1.72
CA VAL A 73 3.43 -11.09 -1.08
C VAL A 73 4.50 -10.10 -1.51
N ALA A 74 5.77 -10.53 -1.54
CA ALA A 74 6.86 -9.68 -2.00
C ALA A 74 6.66 -9.20 -3.44
N THR A 75 6.26 -10.06 -4.38
CA THR A 75 5.99 -9.67 -5.78
C THR A 75 4.82 -8.70 -5.90
N VAL A 76 3.73 -8.94 -5.17
CA VAL A 76 2.56 -8.04 -5.21
C VAL A 76 2.93 -6.65 -4.68
N VAL A 77 3.66 -6.61 -3.56
CA VAL A 77 4.15 -5.37 -2.97
C VAL A 77 5.11 -4.65 -3.92
N ASP A 78 6.03 -5.38 -4.56
CA ASP A 78 6.95 -4.82 -5.55
C ASP A 78 6.22 -4.22 -6.76
N GLY A 79 5.13 -4.84 -7.22
CA GLY A 79 4.31 -4.29 -8.29
C GLY A 79 3.56 -3.00 -7.87
N VAL A 80 3.03 -2.96 -6.64
CA VAL A 80 2.42 -1.75 -6.08
C VAL A 80 3.46 -0.64 -5.91
N ASP A 81 4.63 -0.95 -5.33
CA ASP A 81 5.74 -0.03 -5.11
C ASP A 81 6.25 0.54 -6.44
N SER A 82 6.40 -0.32 -7.46
CA SER A 82 6.76 0.10 -8.82
C SER A 82 5.74 1.08 -9.39
N ARG A 83 4.44 0.80 -9.25
CA ARG A 83 3.39 1.69 -9.77
C ARG A 83 3.33 3.02 -9.01
N LEU A 84 3.57 3.03 -7.71
CA LEU A 84 3.66 4.25 -6.91
C LEU A 84 4.83 5.14 -7.38
N ARG A 85 6.00 4.53 -7.63
CA ARG A 85 7.18 5.24 -8.13
C ARG A 85 6.97 5.88 -9.50
N GLU A 86 6.14 5.29 -10.36
CA GLU A 86 5.77 5.91 -11.64
C GLU A 86 5.04 7.25 -11.46
N TRP A 87 4.38 7.46 -10.32
CA TRP A 87 3.76 8.72 -9.94
C TRP A 87 4.68 9.63 -9.10
N GLY A 88 5.96 9.26 -8.94
CA GLY A 88 6.92 9.99 -8.10
C GLY A 88 6.74 9.76 -6.60
N ILE A 89 5.88 8.80 -6.21
CA ILE A 89 5.64 8.46 -4.81
C ILE A 89 6.69 7.43 -4.40
N GLU A 90 7.56 7.79 -3.44
CA GLU A 90 8.60 6.89 -2.95
C GLU A 90 8.04 6.00 -1.83
N PRO A 91 7.87 4.68 -2.05
CA PRO A 91 7.38 3.78 -1.02
C PRO A 91 8.39 3.62 0.14
N PRO A 92 7.92 3.24 1.34
CA PRO A 92 8.80 2.96 2.47
C PRO A 92 9.73 1.78 2.19
N ASP A 93 10.96 1.81 2.74
CA ASP A 93 11.91 0.68 2.71
C ASP A 93 11.29 -0.64 3.18
N ALA A 94 10.43 -0.57 4.19
CA ALA A 94 9.72 -1.72 4.70
C ALA A 94 8.34 -1.35 5.28
N TYR A 95 7.36 -2.20 4.98
CA TYR A 95 6.07 -2.22 5.64
C TYR A 95 6.21 -3.05 6.93
N THR A 96 6.23 -2.34 8.07
CA THR A 96 6.41 -2.96 9.39
C THR A 96 5.07 -3.34 9.98
N HIS A 97 5.05 -4.44 10.73
CA HIS A 97 3.85 -4.85 11.46
C HIS A 97 3.45 -3.77 12.46
N ARG A 98 2.19 -3.34 12.41
CA ARG A 98 1.61 -2.30 13.29
C ARG A 98 0.60 -2.85 14.27
N GLY A 99 0.08 -4.05 14.02
CA GLY A 99 -0.91 -4.67 14.87
C GLY A 99 -1.74 -5.68 14.12
N ALA A 100 -2.76 -6.19 14.79
CA ALA A 100 -3.75 -7.06 14.19
C ALA A 100 -5.15 -6.55 14.54
N ASP A 101 -6.08 -6.65 13.59
CA ASP A 101 -7.48 -6.26 13.74
C ASP A 101 -8.37 -7.34 13.14
N ASP A 102 -9.29 -7.90 13.91
CA ASP A 102 -10.26 -8.91 13.44
C ASP A 102 -9.63 -10.09 12.63
N GLY A 103 -8.45 -10.59 13.05
CA GLY A 103 -7.73 -11.65 12.34
C GLY A 103 -6.87 -11.20 11.15
N TRP A 104 -6.88 -9.90 10.84
CA TRP A 104 -6.03 -9.27 9.84
C TRP A 104 -4.77 -8.71 10.46
N GLN A 105 -3.61 -9.11 9.95
CA GLN A 105 -2.33 -8.51 10.30
C GLN A 105 -2.13 -7.23 9.50
N ILE A 106 -1.87 -6.12 10.18
CA ILE A 106 -1.71 -4.79 9.59
C ILE A 106 -0.22 -4.49 9.47
N TYR A 107 0.21 -4.17 8.26
CA TYR A 107 1.56 -3.76 7.93
C TYR A 107 1.51 -2.36 7.34
N ALA A 108 2.20 -1.38 7.93
CA ALA A 108 2.15 -0.02 7.42
C ALA A 108 3.53 0.61 7.29
N GLY A 109 3.63 1.55 6.35
CA GLY A 109 4.76 2.43 6.19
C GLY A 109 4.32 3.76 5.61
N ARG A 110 5.25 4.72 5.59
CA ARG A 110 5.02 6.05 5.06
C ARG A 110 5.76 6.18 3.74
N ALA A 111 5.01 6.48 2.68
CA ALA A 111 5.57 6.83 1.39
C ALA A 111 5.82 8.36 1.36
N ALA A 112 6.86 8.79 0.67
CA ALA A 112 7.11 10.20 0.39
C ALA A 112 6.40 10.60 -0.91
N LEU A 113 5.75 11.75 -0.91
CA LEU A 113 5.12 12.33 -2.09
C LEU A 113 6.12 13.25 -2.82
N PRO A 114 5.96 13.45 -4.14
CA PRO A 114 6.82 14.33 -4.93
C PRO A 114 6.66 15.81 -4.59
#